data_AF-A0A7Z8P192-F1
#
_entry.id   AF-A0A7Z8P192-F1
#
_cell.length_a   1.000
_cell.length_b   1.000
_cell.length_c   1.000
_cell.angle_alpha   90.00
_cell.angle_beta   90.00
_cell.angle_gamma   90.00
#
_symmetry.space_group_name_H-M   'P 1'
#
loop_
_entity.id
_entity.type
_entity.pdbx_description
1 polymer ?
#
loop_
_entity_poly.entity_id
_entity_poly.type
_entity_poly.pdbx_seq_one_letter_code
_entity_poly.pdbx_strand_id
1 'polypeptide(L)' 'MEGPLGKLYSMPAAVLLVIGMILSVFLFYSLMKAAENGNVLMVVLLAIAISIVAFVISRALKNQTLKKF' A
#
# COMPACT_ATOMS: atom_id res chain seq x y z
N MET A 1 1.13 18.84 -12.81
CA MET A 1 2.02 18.07 -11.92
C MET A 1 2.22 16.67 -12.52
N GLU A 2 3.23 16.50 -13.36
CA GLU A 2 3.45 15.31 -14.19
C GLU A 2 4.51 14.37 -13.60
N GLY A 3 4.35 14.01 -12.33
CA GLY A 3 5.20 12.98 -11.69
C GLY A 3 4.55 11.59 -11.74
N PRO A 4 5.32 10.50 -11.52
CA PRO A 4 4.78 9.12 -11.49
C PRO A 4 3.63 8.95 -10.47
N LEU A 5 3.65 9.72 -9.38
CA LEU A 5 2.57 9.78 -8.40
C LEU A 5 1.29 10.40 -8.98
N GLY A 6 1.40 11.38 -9.87
CA GLY A 6 0.26 12.03 -10.53
C GLY A 6 -0.59 11.06 -11.36
N LYS A 7 0.07 10.11 -12.05
CA LYS A 7 -0.61 9.04 -12.80
C LYS A 7 -1.33 8.04 -11.89
N LEU A 8 -0.76 7.71 -10.73
CA LEU A 8 -1.42 6.88 -9.73
C LEU A 8 -2.68 7.57 -9.17
N TYR A 9 -2.59 8.86 -8.85
CA TYR A 9 -3.75 9.61 -8.34
C TYR A 9 -4.86 9.81 -9.38
N SER A 10 -4.57 9.68 -10.68
CA SER A 10 -5.57 9.76 -11.75
C SER A 10 -6.22 8.43 -12.15
N MET A 11 -5.73 7.28 -11.65
CA MET A 11 -6.35 5.98 -11.91
C MET A 11 -7.71 5.85 -11.21
N PRO A 12 -8.65 5.03 -11.71
CA PRO A 12 -9.91 4.79 -11.01
C PRO A 12 -9.67 4.26 -9.60
N ALA A 13 -10.38 4.80 -8.60
CA ALA A 13 -10.27 4.39 -7.20
C ALA A 13 -10.37 2.87 -7.01
N ALA A 14 -11.26 2.21 -7.77
CA ALA A 14 -11.42 0.76 -7.75
C ALA A 14 -10.15 0.01 -8.14
N VAL A 15 -9.42 0.49 -9.17
CA VAL A 15 -8.16 -0.13 -9.61
C VAL A 15 -7.08 0.05 -8.53
N LEU A 16 -7.01 1.24 -7.93
CA LEU A 16 -6.08 1.53 -6.86
C LEU A 16 -6.32 0.64 -5.62
N LEU A 17 -7.60 0.40 -5.27
CA LEU A 17 -7.99 -0.48 -4.18
C LEU A 17 -7.61 -1.94 -4.44
N VAL A 18 -7.84 -2.44 -5.66
CA VAL A 18 -7.48 -3.82 -6.04
C VAL A 18 -5.95 -4.01 -5.96
N ILE A 19 -5.18 -3.08 -6.50
CA ILE A 19 -3.71 -3.12 -6.42
C ILE A 19 -3.25 -3.07 -4.97
N GLY A 20 -3.83 -2.17 -4.17
CA GLY A 20 -3.54 -2.05 -2.74
C GLY A 20 -3.83 -3.34 -1.98
N MET A 21 -4.96 -3.98 -2.26
CA MET A 21 -5.35 -5.25 -1.64
C MET A 21 -4.36 -6.37 -1.97
N ILE A 22 -3.98 -6.52 -3.25
CA ILE A 22 -3.03 -7.56 -3.68
C ILE A 22 -1.66 -7.33 -3.00
N LEU A 23 -1.19 -6.08 -2.97
CA LEU A 23 0.07 -5.71 -2.31
C LEU A 23 0.02 -6.00 -0.79
N SER A 24 -1.09 -5.68 -0.13
CA SER A 24 -1.26 -5.97 1.29
C SER A 24 -1.22 -7.47 1.57
N VAL A 25 -1.94 -8.29 0.79
CA VAL A 25 -1.93 -9.75 0.94
C VAL A 25 -0.50 -10.29 0.82
N PHE A 26 0.25 -9.83 -0.17
CA PHE A 26 1.64 -10.25 -0.38
C PHE A 26 2.55 -9.87 0.80
N LEU A 27 2.44 -8.65 1.32
CA LEU A 27 3.25 -8.18 2.44
C LEU A 27 2.91 -8.91 3.74
N PHE A 28 1.63 -9.13 4.02
CA PHE A 28 1.19 -9.90 5.18
C PHE A 28 1.66 -11.35 5.11
N TYR A 29 1.55 -11.99 3.95
CA TYR A 29 2.09 -13.34 3.74
C TYR A 29 3.60 -13.40 4.00
N SER A 30 4.35 -12.44 3.45
CA SER A 30 5.80 -12.35 3.67
C SER A 30 6.13 -12.14 5.16
N LEU A 31 5.31 -11.37 5.88
CA LEU A 31 5.47 -11.11 7.31
C LEU A 31 5.25 -12.39 8.12
N MET A 32 4.20 -13.14 7.82
CA MET A 32 3.92 -14.42 8.47
C MET A 32 5.07 -15.41 8.23
N LYS A 33 5.53 -15.54 6.99
CA LYS A 33 6.69 -16.38 6.65
C LYS A 33 7.95 -15.95 7.38
N ALA A 34 8.19 -14.64 7.51
CA ALA A 34 9.34 -14.13 8.28
C ALA A 34 9.23 -14.48 9.78
N ALA A 35 8.02 -14.43 10.34
CA ALA A 35 7.74 -14.79 11.73
C ALA A 35 7.93 -16.29 11.99
N GLU A 36 7.47 -17.15 11.08
CA GLU A 36 7.67 -18.61 11.16
C GLU A 36 9.16 -18.99 11.15
N ASN A 37 9.97 -18.25 10.40
CA ASN A 37 11.43 -18.46 10.36
C ASN A 37 12.16 -17.84 11.56
N GLY A 38 11.45 -17.24 12.54
CA GLY A 38 12.05 -16.57 13.69
C GLY A 38 12.84 -15.30 13.35
N ASN A 39 12.67 -14.76 12.13
CA ASN A 39 13.43 -13.59 11.66
C ASN A 39 12.74 -12.29 12.08
N VAL A 40 12.96 -11.90 13.34
CA VAL A 40 12.33 -10.73 13.97
C VAL A 40 12.64 -9.43 13.22
N LEU A 41 13.86 -9.25 12.72
CA LEU A 41 14.26 -8.04 12.00
C LEU A 41 13.42 -7.88 10.72
N MET A 42 13.26 -8.96 9.96
CA MET A 42 12.44 -8.97 8.75
C MET A 42 10.96 -8.71 9.04
N VAL A 43 10.43 -9.24 10.15
CA VAL A 43 9.05 -8.97 10.60
C VAL A 43 8.83 -7.47 10.85
N VAL A 44 9.76 -6.81 11.56
CA VAL A 44 9.67 -5.37 11.85
C VAL A 44 9.73 -4.55 10.56
N LEU A 45 10.66 -4.87 9.66
CA LEU A 45 10.76 -4.18 8.36
C LEU A 45 9.49 -4.32 7.53
N LEU A 46 8.89 -5.52 7.50
CA LEU A 46 7.65 -5.77 6.78
C LEU A 46 6.45 -5.04 7.42
N ALA A 47 6.38 -4.96 8.75
CA ALA A 47 5.35 -4.20 9.45
C ALA A 47 5.43 -2.68 9.11
N ILE A 48 6.65 -2.13 9.03
CA ILE A 48 6.88 -0.76 8.60
C ILE A 48 6.42 -0.59 7.14
N ALA A 49 6.80 -1.51 6.25
CA ALA A 49 6.39 -1.46 4.84
C ALA A 49 4.86 -1.48 4.66
N ILE A 50 4.15 -2.35 5.40
CA ILE A 50 2.68 -2.41 5.41
C ILE A 50 2.09 -1.06 5.83
N SER A 51 2.66 -0.42 6.85
CA SER A 51 2.20 0.87 7.35
C SER A 51 2.36 1.98 6.30
N ILE A 52 3.47 2.00 5.58
CA ILE A 52 3.72 2.94 4.48
C ILE A 52 2.70 2.72 3.35
N VAL A 53 2.46 1.47 2.95
CA VAL A 53 1.49 1.14 1.90
C VAL A 53 0.08 1.61 2.28
N ALA A 54 -0.35 1.33 3.51
CA ALA A 54 -1.65 1.78 4.02
C ALA A 54 -1.78 3.32 3.99
N PHE A 55 -0.71 4.03 4.37
CA PHE A 55 -0.68 5.49 4.33
C PHE A 55 -0.78 6.03 2.89
N VAL A 56 -0.03 5.46 1.95
CA VAL A 56 -0.06 5.87 0.54
C VAL A 56 -1.44 5.65 -0.07
N ILE A 57 -2.07 4.50 0.16
CA ILE A 57 -3.43 4.20 -0.33
C ILE A 57 -4.43 5.18 0.26
N SER A 58 -4.38 5.42 1.57
CA SER A 58 -5.28 6.36 2.27
C SER A 58 -5.16 7.77 1.71
N ARG A 59 -3.93 8.24 1.49
CA ARG A 59 -3.66 9.57 0.92
C ARG A 59 -4.15 9.66 -0.53
N ALA A 60 -3.98 8.59 -1.31
CA ALA A 60 -4.44 8.53 -2.69
C ALA A 60 -5.96 8.51 -2.82
N LEU A 61 -6.66 7.75 -1.99
CA LEU A 61 -8.12 7.79 -1.92
C LEU A 61 -8.63 9.17 -1.53
N LYS A 62 -8.04 9.80 -0.50
CA LYS A 62 -8.40 11.18 -0.10
C LYS A 62 -8.24 12.17 -1.24
N ASN A 63 -7.15 12.07 -2.00
CA ASN A 63 -6.87 12.97 -3.13
C ASN A 63 -7.87 12.78 -4.29
N GLN A 64 -8.34 11.54 -4.52
CA GLN A 64 -9.36 11.27 -5.52
C GLN A 64 -10.74 11.79 -5.09
N THR A 65 -11.10 11.65 -3.81
CA THR A 65 -12.35 12.20 -3.27
C THR A 65 -12.39 13.72 -3.40
N LEU A 66 -11.29 14.42 -3.11
CA LEU A 66 -11.20 15.89 -3.25
C LEU A 66 -11.26 16.37 -4.70
N LYS A 67 -10.93 15.53 -5.69
CA LYS A 67 -10.99 15.86 -7.12
C LYS A 67 -12.40 15.69 -7.73
N LYS A 68 -13.31 15.04 -7.00
CA LYS A 68 -14.71 14.81 -7.41
C LYS A 68 -15.67 15.92 -6.96
N PHE A 69 -15.22 16.83 -6.10
CA PHE A 69 -15.92 18.06 -5.71
C PHE A 69 -15.25 19.26 -6.38
#